data_AF-A0A9X3XEN7-F1
#
_entry.id   AF-A0A9X3XEN7-F1
#
_cell.length_a   1.000
_cell.length_b   1.000
_cell.length_c   1.000
_cell.angle_alpha   90.00
_cell.angle_beta   90.00
_cell.angle_gamma   90.00
#
_symmetry.space_group_name_H-M   'P 1'
#
loop_
_entity.id
_entity.type
_entity.pdbx_description
1 polymer ?
#
loop_
_entity_poly.entity_id
_entity_poly.type
_entity_poly.pdbx_seq_one_letter_code
_entity_poly.pdbx_strand_id
1 'polypeptide(L)'
;MTLIKRLSWVGAKRLSIQGLAAVRTPRGLREEAMNRVLQATGIPTIENVATPEEEAIELLRIAAGVEHALMVQYLYAAFSFDDIRNPLAKTIRTIAEQEMAHFATVQNLLRVLGAEPFLGRRDDGPPSELDPIPFRLEPASRVALAKYVALEMPTLDLVPPELRSEVQAILAEANGAVPGDVQRVGAIYMKIYWLFQEGDGPEGPLTLTPETGMPAGWHIRALRPRDEVLPFQTNAAEWSGSVPHFYVDPVGDRADAFKALYRIMAQGEGLLDDDDSHFHAFLEGYRSLVGPPPRILPVPTNPSLSTEPHTDAEREQNRITNPLARMWAELFDVRYHLLLLLIDLALSTPASDEARARYVDGSLDEMKTGITRVTRRLLQLPRKEGGALDGDRAAPAWSAPAALPSGRNEGLQLLRELTARSERLLARLNEIDPSPSARALIASLQMLDSARREDRPLLSILPVA
;
A
#
# COMPACT_ATOMS: atom_id res chain seq x y z
N MET A 1 -5.71 10.16 12.13
CA MET A 1 -4.78 10.25 13.29
C MET A 1 -5.21 9.46 14.54
N THR A 2 -6.47 9.01 14.68
CA THR A 2 -6.99 8.31 15.88
C THR A 2 -6.98 6.77 15.80
N LEU A 3 -6.99 6.19 14.59
CA LEU A 3 -7.13 4.74 14.35
C LEU A 3 -6.02 3.88 15.00
N ILE A 4 -4.75 4.17 14.73
CA ILE A 4 -3.63 3.34 15.24
C ILE A 4 -3.36 3.55 16.74
N LYS A 5 -3.77 4.68 17.33
CA LYS A 5 -3.66 4.88 18.79
C LYS A 5 -4.48 3.87 19.59
N ARG A 6 -5.42 3.19 18.93
CA ARG A 6 -6.26 2.13 19.51
C ARG A 6 -5.77 0.73 19.14
N LEU A 7 -4.84 0.58 18.19
CA LEU A 7 -4.29 -0.72 17.85
C LEU A 7 -3.36 -1.17 18.98
N SER A 8 -3.61 -2.35 19.51
CA SER A 8 -2.79 -2.99 20.53
C SER A 8 -2.48 -4.43 20.10
N TRP A 9 -1.34 -4.96 20.55
CA TRP A 9 -0.95 -6.34 20.29
C TRP A 9 -0.96 -7.11 21.60
N VAL A 10 -1.93 -8.02 21.77
CA VAL A 10 -2.10 -8.79 23.01
C VAL A 10 -1.37 -10.13 22.87
N GLY A 11 -0.56 -10.48 23.88
CA GLY A 11 0.02 -11.82 24.01
C GLY A 11 1.34 -12.07 23.28
N ALA A 12 1.95 -11.06 22.65
CA ALA A 12 3.26 -11.20 22.02
C ALA A 12 4.33 -11.59 23.05
N LYS A 13 4.91 -12.79 22.93
CA LYS A 13 6.13 -13.16 23.66
C LYS A 13 7.31 -12.92 22.74
N ARG A 14 8.33 -12.16 23.20
CA ARG A 14 9.65 -12.11 22.55
C ARG A 14 10.11 -13.55 22.35
N LEU A 15 10.14 -14.03 21.11
CA LEU A 15 10.46 -15.42 20.81
C LEU A 15 11.90 -15.73 21.25
N SER A 16 12.05 -16.61 22.23
CA SER A 16 13.27 -17.38 22.42
C SER A 16 13.21 -18.63 21.54
N ILE A 17 14.21 -18.80 20.68
CA ILE A 17 14.36 -19.94 19.78
C ILE A 17 14.63 -21.20 20.61
N GLN A 18 13.60 -21.98 20.95
CA GLN A 18 13.76 -23.37 21.39
C GLN A 18 12.40 -24.10 21.40
N GLY A 19 12.24 -25.15 20.59
CA GLY A 19 11.06 -26.02 20.71
C GLY A 19 10.71 -26.92 19.51
N LEU A 20 11.55 -27.92 19.23
CA LEU A 20 11.23 -29.30 18.84
C LEU A 20 10.52 -29.66 17.51
N ALA A 21 11.02 -30.78 16.98
CA ALA A 21 10.63 -31.51 15.79
C ALA A 21 9.57 -32.60 16.06
N ALA A 22 8.64 -32.76 15.11
CA ALA A 22 7.95 -34.00 14.79
C ALA A 22 7.40 -33.87 13.35
N VAL A 23 7.52 -34.92 12.54
CA VAL A 23 6.91 -34.95 11.20
C VAL A 23 5.39 -35.05 11.38
N ARG A 24 4.69 -33.98 11.00
CA ARG A 24 3.23 -33.83 11.12
C ARG A 24 2.60 -33.80 9.74
N THR A 25 1.31 -34.13 9.66
CA THR A 25 0.54 -34.03 8.41
C THR A 25 0.49 -32.57 7.93
N PRO A 26 0.32 -32.31 6.61
CA PRO A 26 0.29 -30.94 6.09
C PRO A 26 -0.71 -30.04 6.82
N ARG A 27 -1.91 -30.53 7.14
CA ARG A 27 -2.93 -29.78 7.89
C ARG A 27 -2.49 -29.42 9.32
N GLY A 28 -1.86 -30.34 10.04
CA GLY A 28 -1.35 -30.08 11.39
C GLY A 28 -0.18 -29.11 11.42
N LEU A 29 0.66 -29.11 10.38
CA LEU A 29 1.74 -28.12 10.23
C LEU A 29 1.19 -26.70 10.07
N ARG A 30 0.10 -26.54 9.31
CA ARG A 30 -0.59 -25.25 9.10
C ARG A 30 -1.20 -24.69 10.40
N GLU A 31 -1.96 -25.52 11.10
CA GLU A 31 -2.61 -25.15 12.38
C GLU A 31 -1.59 -24.63 13.40
N GLU A 32 -0.47 -25.33 13.52
CA GLU A 32 0.56 -24.94 14.46
C GLU A 32 1.37 -23.73 14.03
N ALA A 33 1.60 -23.58 12.73
CA ALA A 33 2.27 -22.41 12.20
C ALA A 33 1.44 -21.15 12.44
N MET A 34 0.14 -21.20 12.18
CA MET A 34 -0.79 -20.12 12.50
C MET A 34 -0.76 -19.76 13.99
N ASN A 35 -0.79 -20.77 14.88
CA ASN A 35 -0.63 -20.55 16.31
C ASN A 35 0.68 -19.84 16.66
N ARG A 36 1.77 -20.18 15.96
CA ARG A 36 3.07 -19.55 16.19
C ARG A 36 3.16 -18.14 15.62
N VAL A 37 2.48 -17.82 14.50
CA VAL A 37 2.32 -16.44 14.02
C VAL A 37 1.71 -15.59 15.13
N LEU A 38 0.55 -16.00 15.64
CA LEU A 38 -0.17 -15.25 16.68
C LEU A 38 0.63 -15.16 18.00
N GLN A 39 1.40 -16.19 18.35
CA GLN A 39 2.30 -16.13 19.52
C GLN A 39 3.49 -15.18 19.32
N ALA A 40 4.02 -15.10 18.10
CA ALA A 40 5.19 -14.31 17.75
C ALA A 40 4.87 -12.81 17.63
N THR A 41 3.76 -12.49 16.94
CA THR A 41 3.33 -11.11 16.69
C THR A 41 2.40 -10.59 17.77
N GLY A 42 1.75 -11.49 18.52
CA GLY A 42 0.55 -11.17 19.28
C GLY A 42 -0.68 -11.11 18.37
N ILE A 43 -1.85 -11.00 19.00
CA ILE A 43 -3.12 -10.84 18.31
C ILE A 43 -3.43 -9.34 18.27
N PRO A 44 -3.63 -8.75 17.07
CA PRO A 44 -4.00 -7.36 16.96
C PRO A 44 -5.43 -7.17 17.47
N THR A 45 -5.61 -6.19 18.34
CA THR A 45 -6.90 -5.80 18.91
C THR A 45 -7.08 -4.30 18.85
N ILE A 46 -8.33 -3.87 18.66
CA ILE A 46 -8.67 -2.44 18.71
C ILE A 46 -9.28 -2.12 20.07
N GLU A 47 -8.63 -1.25 20.83
CA GLU A 47 -9.11 -0.81 22.14
C GLU A 47 -10.44 -0.06 22.02
N ASN A 48 -11.34 -0.23 22.97
CA ASN A 48 -12.61 0.52 23.11
C ASN A 48 -13.63 0.33 21.96
N VAL A 49 -13.58 -0.77 21.21
CA VAL A 49 -14.65 -1.13 20.24
C VAL A 49 -15.77 -1.87 20.95
N ALA A 50 -17.03 -1.60 20.56
CA ALA A 50 -18.20 -2.19 21.19
C ALA A 50 -18.63 -3.50 20.51
N THR A 51 -18.28 -3.68 19.23
CA THR A 51 -18.72 -4.82 18.43
C THR A 51 -17.58 -5.42 17.58
N PRO A 52 -17.67 -6.70 17.19
CA PRO A 52 -16.73 -7.32 16.25
C PRO A 52 -16.76 -6.67 14.86
N GLU A 53 -17.89 -6.11 14.43
CA GLU A 53 -18.00 -5.33 13.18
C GLU A 53 -17.17 -4.05 13.23
N GLU A 54 -17.25 -3.30 14.33
CA GLU A 54 -16.42 -2.12 14.54
C GLU A 54 -14.93 -2.49 14.58
N GLU A 55 -14.57 -3.58 15.27
CA GLU A 55 -13.20 -4.08 15.28
C GLU A 55 -12.71 -4.45 13.86
N ALA A 56 -13.53 -5.17 13.09
CA ALA A 56 -13.19 -5.59 11.73
C ALA A 56 -13.00 -4.38 10.80
N ILE A 57 -13.88 -3.38 10.86
CA ILE A 57 -13.78 -2.15 10.06
C ILE A 57 -12.47 -1.41 10.38
N GLU A 58 -12.14 -1.24 11.65
CA GLU A 58 -10.93 -0.52 12.06
C GLU A 58 -9.66 -1.30 11.67
N LEU A 59 -9.65 -2.64 11.81
CA LEU A 59 -8.56 -3.49 11.34
C LEU A 59 -8.41 -3.46 9.81
N LEU A 60 -9.51 -3.48 9.06
CA LEU A 60 -9.47 -3.35 7.60
C LEU A 60 -8.96 -1.99 7.15
N ARG A 61 -9.27 -0.90 7.87
CA ARG A 61 -8.68 0.43 7.61
C ARG A 61 -7.18 0.45 7.85
N ILE A 62 -6.71 -0.24 8.90
CA ILE A 62 -5.28 -0.41 9.16
C ILE A 62 -4.63 -1.24 8.05
N ALA A 63 -5.26 -2.35 7.65
CA ALA A 63 -4.80 -3.19 6.54
C ALA A 63 -4.72 -2.40 5.23
N ALA A 64 -5.75 -1.63 4.88
CA ALA A 64 -5.73 -0.74 3.71
C ALA A 64 -4.57 0.26 3.76
N GLY A 65 -4.31 0.86 4.93
CA GLY A 65 -3.18 1.76 5.12
C GLY A 65 -1.82 1.08 4.97
N VAL A 66 -1.72 -0.18 5.38
CA VAL A 66 -0.53 -1.04 5.19
C VAL A 66 -0.29 -1.33 3.71
N GLU A 67 -1.28 -1.84 2.97
CA GLU A 67 -1.11 -2.14 1.54
C GLU A 67 -0.79 -0.89 0.73
N HIS A 68 -1.43 0.23 1.09
CA HIS A 68 -1.14 1.52 0.49
C HIS A 68 0.28 2.00 0.79
N ALA A 69 0.77 1.84 2.01
CA ALA A 69 2.14 2.18 2.36
C ALA A 69 3.16 1.28 1.65
N LEU A 70 2.92 -0.03 1.57
CA LEU A 70 3.79 -1.00 0.92
C LEU A 70 3.91 -0.74 -0.58
N MET A 71 2.79 -0.63 -1.29
CA MET A 71 2.81 -0.37 -2.75
C MET A 71 3.61 0.90 -3.09
N VAL A 72 3.48 1.96 -2.29
CA VAL A 72 4.17 3.23 -2.53
C VAL A 72 5.67 3.11 -2.27
N GLN A 73 6.06 2.42 -1.18
CA GLN A 73 7.47 2.16 -0.87
C GLN A 73 8.13 1.29 -1.95
N TYR A 74 7.44 0.24 -2.41
CA TYR A 74 7.92 -0.64 -3.47
C TYR A 74 8.07 0.11 -4.80
N LEU A 75 7.08 0.93 -5.19
CA LEU A 75 7.19 1.78 -6.37
C LEU A 75 8.36 2.75 -6.28
N TYR A 76 8.57 3.37 -5.12
CA TYR A 76 9.69 4.30 -4.91
C TYR A 76 11.05 3.59 -5.12
N ALA A 77 11.23 2.41 -4.52
CA ALA A 77 12.42 1.60 -4.72
C ALA A 77 12.58 1.18 -6.19
N ALA A 78 11.51 0.72 -6.84
CA ALA A 78 11.54 0.33 -8.26
C ALA A 78 11.91 1.51 -9.19
N PHE A 79 11.43 2.72 -8.91
CA PHE A 79 11.77 3.92 -9.68
C PHE A 79 13.21 4.40 -9.45
N SER A 80 13.88 3.98 -8.38
CA SER A 80 15.27 4.35 -8.12
C SER A 80 16.28 3.61 -9.01
N PHE A 81 15.87 2.58 -9.75
CA PHE A 81 16.75 1.94 -10.74
C PHE A 81 16.96 2.85 -11.95
N ASP A 82 18.18 2.90 -12.48
CA ASP A 82 18.48 3.70 -13.68
C ASP A 82 17.85 3.13 -14.96
N ASP A 83 17.72 1.80 -15.05
CA ASP A 83 16.95 1.09 -16.07
C ASP A 83 15.71 0.41 -15.46
N ILE A 84 14.53 0.94 -15.78
CA ILE A 84 13.23 0.40 -15.34
C ILE A 84 12.93 -1.01 -15.86
N ARG A 85 13.69 -1.47 -16.88
CA ARG A 85 13.61 -2.83 -17.44
C ARG A 85 14.50 -3.81 -16.69
N ASN A 86 15.30 -3.35 -15.72
CA ASN A 86 16.04 -4.22 -14.83
C ASN A 86 15.09 -5.29 -14.23
N PRO A 87 15.47 -6.59 -14.23
CA PRO A 87 14.60 -7.65 -13.76
C PRO A 87 14.08 -7.42 -12.33
N LEU A 88 14.95 -7.00 -11.41
CA LEU A 88 14.55 -6.70 -10.03
C LEU A 88 13.60 -5.49 -9.97
N ALA A 89 13.88 -4.42 -10.71
CA ALA A 89 12.96 -3.28 -10.80
C ALA A 89 11.58 -3.66 -11.35
N LYS A 90 11.52 -4.60 -12.30
CA LYS A 90 10.28 -5.16 -12.83
C LYS A 90 9.56 -5.98 -11.77
N THR A 91 10.26 -6.88 -11.08
CA THR A 91 9.68 -7.71 -10.00
C THR A 91 9.09 -6.84 -8.89
N ILE A 92 9.85 -5.88 -8.36
CA ILE A 92 9.37 -4.97 -7.29
C ILE A 92 8.13 -4.20 -7.75
N ARG A 93 8.11 -3.72 -9.01
CA ARG A 93 6.94 -3.03 -9.56
C ARG A 93 5.73 -3.94 -9.69
N THR A 94 5.92 -5.18 -10.14
CA THR A 94 4.83 -6.17 -10.24
C THR A 94 4.25 -6.50 -8.87
N ILE A 95 5.08 -6.64 -7.84
CA ILE A 95 4.60 -6.81 -6.46
C ILE A 95 3.82 -5.57 -6.01
N ALA A 96 4.33 -4.36 -6.28
CA ALA A 96 3.60 -3.13 -5.96
C ALA A 96 2.23 -3.04 -6.65
N GLU A 97 2.11 -3.55 -7.89
CA GLU A 97 0.85 -3.67 -8.61
C GLU A 97 -0.06 -4.75 -7.97
N GLN A 98 0.49 -5.86 -7.48
CA GLN A 98 -0.26 -6.88 -6.72
C GLN A 98 -0.79 -6.32 -5.39
N GLU A 99 -0.01 -5.47 -4.70
CA GLU A 99 -0.49 -4.75 -3.51
C GLU A 99 -1.65 -3.78 -3.79
N MET A 100 -1.74 -3.23 -5.01
CA MET A 100 -2.93 -2.46 -5.42
C MET A 100 -4.18 -3.35 -5.47
N ALA A 101 -4.02 -4.63 -5.82
CA ALA A 101 -5.10 -5.60 -5.88
C ALA A 101 -5.56 -6.02 -4.47
N HIS A 102 -4.61 -6.22 -3.55
CA HIS A 102 -4.89 -6.42 -2.12
C HIS A 102 -5.67 -5.23 -1.56
N PHE A 103 -5.14 -4.02 -1.77
CA PHE A 103 -5.77 -2.78 -1.34
C PHE A 103 -7.22 -2.63 -1.86
N ALA A 104 -7.46 -2.91 -3.14
CA ALA A 104 -8.80 -2.88 -3.73
C ALA A 104 -9.73 -3.95 -3.11
N THR A 105 -9.22 -5.15 -2.84
CA THR A 105 -9.97 -6.22 -2.16
C THR A 105 -10.33 -5.84 -0.73
N VAL A 106 -9.45 -5.16 0.00
CA VAL A 106 -9.75 -4.61 1.33
C VAL A 106 -10.89 -3.59 1.26
N GLN A 107 -11.00 -2.79 0.21
CA GLN A 107 -12.16 -1.90 0.02
C GLN A 107 -13.46 -2.70 -0.16
N ASN A 108 -13.43 -3.83 -0.87
CA ASN A 108 -14.59 -4.71 -0.99
C ASN A 108 -15.02 -5.31 0.37
N LEU A 109 -14.04 -5.71 1.19
CA LEU A 109 -14.27 -6.19 2.56
C LEU A 109 -14.86 -5.09 3.47
N LEU A 110 -14.38 -3.84 3.36
CA LEU A 110 -15.00 -2.70 4.05
C LEU A 110 -16.47 -2.52 3.61
N ARG A 111 -16.73 -2.64 2.30
CA ARG A 111 -18.06 -2.42 1.75
C ARG A 111 -19.07 -3.47 2.22
N VAL A 112 -18.68 -4.74 2.34
CA VAL A 112 -19.58 -5.80 2.83
C VAL A 112 -19.97 -5.60 4.31
N LEU A 113 -19.15 -4.87 5.08
CA LEU A 113 -19.45 -4.45 6.45
C LEU A 113 -20.22 -3.13 6.54
N GLY A 114 -20.54 -2.51 5.39
CA GLY A 114 -21.25 -1.23 5.33
C GLY A 114 -20.37 -0.02 5.61
N ALA A 115 -19.04 -0.16 5.57
CA ALA A 115 -18.13 0.96 5.64
C ALA A 115 -17.92 1.59 4.24
N GLU A 116 -17.63 2.89 4.23
CA GLU A 116 -17.15 3.60 3.06
C GLU A 116 -15.68 3.24 2.76
N PRO A 117 -15.21 3.42 1.51
CA PRO A 117 -13.82 3.22 1.15
C PRO A 117 -12.86 4.00 2.06
N PHE A 118 -11.70 3.42 2.32
CA PHE A 118 -10.64 4.03 3.10
C PHE A 118 -9.32 3.93 2.34
N LEU A 119 -8.89 5.07 1.80
CA LEU A 119 -7.65 5.20 1.02
C LEU A 119 -6.53 5.88 1.79
N GLY A 120 -6.75 6.20 3.06
CA GLY A 120 -5.75 6.84 3.91
C GLY A 120 -4.59 5.90 4.25
N ARG A 121 -3.43 6.49 4.53
CA ARG A 121 -2.27 5.83 5.11
C ARG A 121 -1.60 6.77 6.11
N ARG A 122 -0.69 6.25 6.94
CA ARG A 122 0.02 7.05 7.92
C ARG A 122 1.40 7.45 7.37
N ASP A 123 1.61 8.75 7.20
CA ASP A 123 2.86 9.30 6.66
C ASP A 123 3.75 9.88 7.77
N ASP A 124 3.16 10.20 8.93
CA ASP A 124 3.78 11.04 9.95
C ASP A 124 3.69 10.48 11.39
N GLY A 125 4.55 11.05 12.23
CA GLY A 125 4.73 10.70 13.64
C GLY A 125 5.91 9.75 13.87
N PRO A 126 6.42 9.66 15.11
CA PRO A 126 7.45 8.68 15.44
C PRO A 126 6.92 7.27 15.14
N PRO A 127 7.79 6.35 14.67
CA PRO A 127 7.45 4.94 14.62
C PRO A 127 6.88 4.52 15.97
N SER A 128 5.66 3.99 15.97
CA SER A 128 5.09 3.34 17.14
C SER A 128 5.55 1.89 17.13
N GLU A 129 5.82 1.31 18.30
CA GLU A 129 5.99 -0.16 18.43
C GLU A 129 4.74 -0.92 17.95
N LEU A 130 3.61 -0.21 17.84
CA LEU A 130 2.32 -0.72 17.38
C LEU A 130 2.13 -0.56 15.87
N ASP A 131 2.93 0.30 15.20
CA ASP A 131 2.88 0.42 13.75
C ASP A 131 3.45 -0.86 13.14
N PRO A 132 2.69 -1.60 12.32
CA PRO A 132 3.24 -2.78 11.69
C PRO A 132 4.41 -2.42 10.77
N ILE A 133 4.39 -1.21 10.19
CA ILE A 133 5.41 -0.73 9.24
C ILE A 133 5.62 0.79 9.40
N PRO A 134 6.84 1.27 9.69
CA PRO A 134 7.17 2.69 9.55
C PRO A 134 7.18 3.07 8.07
N PHE A 135 6.35 4.03 7.65
CA PHE A 135 6.38 4.50 6.27
C PHE A 135 7.71 5.21 5.97
N ARG A 136 8.54 4.63 5.09
CA ARG A 136 9.83 5.17 4.72
C ARG A 136 10.12 4.97 3.24
N LEU A 137 10.19 6.06 2.50
CA LEU A 137 10.62 6.08 1.11
C LEU A 137 12.15 5.99 1.06
N GLU A 138 12.68 4.93 0.47
CA GLU A 138 14.12 4.76 0.30
C GLU A 138 14.46 4.15 -1.07
N PRO A 139 15.59 4.53 -1.69
CA PRO A 139 16.05 3.87 -2.91
C PRO A 139 16.28 2.38 -2.69
N ALA A 140 16.19 1.62 -3.77
CA ALA A 140 16.51 0.21 -3.76
C ALA A 140 17.95 0.00 -3.27
N SER A 141 18.10 -0.86 -2.29
CA SER A 141 19.37 -1.24 -1.69
C SER A 141 19.23 -2.61 -1.08
N ARG A 142 20.35 -3.26 -0.75
CA ARG A 142 20.31 -4.56 -0.05
C ARG A 142 19.50 -4.47 1.25
N VAL A 143 19.64 -3.39 2.01
CA VAL A 143 18.90 -3.14 3.25
C VAL A 143 17.41 -2.92 2.98
N ALA A 144 17.03 -2.18 1.93
CA ALA A 144 15.62 -2.00 1.55
C ALA A 144 14.97 -3.35 1.20
N LEU A 145 15.66 -4.18 0.42
CA LEU A 145 15.19 -5.52 0.08
C LEU A 145 15.14 -6.45 1.30
N ALA A 146 16.07 -6.31 2.26
CA ALA A 146 16.01 -7.06 3.53
C ALA A 146 14.72 -6.74 4.29
N LYS A 147 14.33 -5.46 4.35
CA LYS A 147 13.06 -5.03 4.95
C LYS A 147 11.88 -5.63 4.23
N TYR A 148 11.88 -5.66 2.90
CA TYR A 148 10.76 -6.24 2.12
C TYR A 148 10.65 -7.75 2.34
N VAL A 149 11.78 -8.48 2.40
CA VAL A 149 11.77 -9.90 2.81
C VAL A 149 11.21 -10.06 4.22
N ALA A 150 11.62 -9.21 5.17
CA ALA A 150 11.14 -9.27 6.55
C ALA A 150 9.63 -8.96 6.69
N LEU A 151 9.10 -8.08 5.84
CA LEU A 151 7.69 -7.69 5.81
C LEU A 151 6.79 -8.79 5.25
N GLU A 152 7.22 -9.42 4.15
CA GLU A 152 6.45 -10.43 3.45
C GLU A 152 6.70 -11.85 3.98
N MET A 153 7.72 -12.10 4.81
CA MET A 153 8.02 -13.48 5.19
C MET A 153 6.95 -14.10 6.13
N PRO A 154 6.69 -15.41 5.98
CA PRO A 154 5.91 -16.13 6.99
C PRO A 154 6.73 -16.23 8.29
N THR A 155 6.19 -16.83 9.35
CA THR A 155 7.00 -17.09 10.54
C THR A 155 8.22 -17.96 10.25
N LEU A 156 9.32 -17.76 10.99
CA LEU A 156 10.58 -18.44 10.71
C LEU A 156 10.49 -19.98 10.77
N ASP A 157 9.52 -20.53 11.51
CA ASP A 157 9.24 -21.96 11.54
C ASP A 157 8.58 -22.48 10.24
N LEU A 158 7.80 -21.64 9.56
CA LEU A 158 7.21 -21.92 8.25
C LEU A 158 8.20 -21.76 7.10
N VAL A 159 9.24 -20.96 7.29
CA VAL A 159 10.33 -20.87 6.33
C VAL A 159 10.97 -22.27 6.18
N PRO A 160 11.20 -22.75 4.94
CA PRO A 160 11.85 -24.04 4.70
C PRO A 160 13.17 -24.16 5.49
N PRO A 161 13.45 -25.29 6.16
CA PRO A 161 14.60 -25.46 7.04
C PRO A 161 15.94 -25.00 6.44
N GLU A 162 16.14 -25.24 5.15
CA GLU A 162 17.30 -24.86 4.36
C GLU A 162 17.47 -23.35 4.18
N LEU A 163 16.37 -22.58 4.25
CA LEU A 163 16.37 -21.12 4.10
C LEU A 163 16.44 -20.39 5.45
N ARG A 164 16.11 -21.06 6.57
CA ARG A 164 15.96 -20.40 7.89
C ARG A 164 17.18 -19.61 8.33
N SER A 165 18.38 -20.14 8.14
CA SER A 165 19.61 -19.46 8.58
C SER A 165 19.86 -18.18 7.76
N GLU A 166 19.58 -18.22 6.46
CA GLU A 166 19.67 -17.05 5.58
C GLU A 166 18.61 -16.01 5.96
N VAL A 167 17.35 -16.43 6.06
CA VAL A 167 16.24 -15.54 6.40
C VAL A 167 16.43 -14.91 7.78
N GLN A 168 16.97 -15.65 8.75
CA GLN A 168 17.30 -15.10 10.06
C GLN A 168 18.40 -14.03 10.01
N ALA A 169 19.39 -14.18 9.12
CA ALA A 169 20.41 -13.14 8.91
C ALA A 169 19.82 -11.90 8.21
N ILE A 170 18.90 -12.10 7.25
CA ILE A 170 18.19 -11.01 6.57
C ILE A 170 17.31 -10.23 7.56
N LEU A 171 16.58 -10.93 8.43
CA LEU A 171 15.80 -10.33 9.51
C LEU A 171 16.66 -9.47 10.44
N ALA A 172 17.84 -9.97 10.83
CA ALA A 172 18.76 -9.21 11.68
C ALA A 172 19.26 -7.93 11.00
N GLU A 173 19.51 -7.97 9.69
CA GLU A 173 19.85 -6.78 8.89
C GLU A 173 18.70 -5.79 8.80
N ALA A 174 17.47 -6.27 8.55
CA ALA A 174 16.28 -5.44 8.48
C ALA A 174 15.98 -4.74 9.82
N ASN A 175 15.98 -5.49 10.93
CA ASN A 175 15.74 -4.95 12.27
C ASN A 175 16.87 -4.01 12.72
N GLY A 176 18.11 -4.25 12.27
CA GLY A 176 19.22 -3.32 12.51
C GLY A 176 19.06 -1.97 11.79
N ALA A 177 18.19 -1.88 10.79
CA ALA A 177 17.99 -0.70 9.94
C ALA A 177 16.75 0.13 10.29
N VAL A 178 15.94 -0.29 11.27
CA VAL A 178 14.74 0.43 11.73
C VAL A 178 14.72 0.54 13.25
N PRO A 179 14.10 1.58 13.82
CA PRO A 179 13.81 1.60 15.26
C PRO A 179 12.75 0.54 15.60
N GLY A 180 13.16 -0.56 16.23
CA GLY A 180 12.27 -1.67 16.61
C GLY A 180 12.41 -2.90 15.72
N ASP A 181 11.52 -3.88 15.91
CA ASP A 181 11.45 -5.05 15.04
C ASP A 181 10.49 -4.79 13.87
N VAL A 182 10.84 -5.27 12.68
CA VAL A 182 9.89 -5.31 11.56
C VAL A 182 8.73 -6.22 11.93
N GLN A 183 7.51 -5.68 11.94
CA GLN A 183 6.31 -6.44 12.25
C GLN A 183 5.71 -7.00 10.96
N ARG A 184 5.16 -8.21 11.07
CA ARG A 184 4.51 -8.92 9.97
C ARG A 184 3.03 -8.54 9.91
N VAL A 185 2.48 -8.51 8.70
CA VAL A 185 1.12 -8.04 8.44
C VAL A 185 0.07 -9.15 8.50
N GLY A 186 0.45 -10.43 8.33
CA GLY A 186 -0.49 -11.55 8.28
C GLY A 186 -1.36 -11.72 9.52
N ALA A 187 -0.86 -11.37 10.70
CA ALA A 187 -1.65 -11.46 11.94
C ALA A 187 -2.91 -10.56 11.94
N ILE A 188 -2.87 -9.43 11.22
CA ILE A 188 -4.04 -8.55 11.02
C ILE A 188 -5.10 -9.30 10.20
N TYR A 189 -4.69 -9.90 9.08
CA TYR A 189 -5.60 -10.66 8.22
C TYR A 189 -6.13 -11.93 8.88
N MET A 190 -5.32 -12.63 9.69
CA MET A 190 -5.78 -13.76 10.49
C MET A 190 -6.85 -13.35 11.52
N LYS A 191 -6.66 -12.22 12.21
CA LYS A 191 -7.66 -11.69 13.13
C LYS A 191 -8.94 -11.29 12.40
N ILE A 192 -8.84 -10.63 11.24
CA ILE A 192 -10.01 -10.31 10.41
C ILE A 192 -10.73 -11.59 9.99
N TYR A 193 -9.99 -12.61 9.54
CA TYR A 193 -10.56 -13.92 9.19
C TYR A 193 -11.34 -14.53 10.35
N TRP A 194 -10.78 -14.51 11.57
CA TRP A 194 -11.48 -14.95 12.78
C TRP A 194 -12.81 -14.21 13.00
N LEU A 195 -12.81 -12.88 12.86
CA LEU A 195 -14.02 -12.07 13.01
C LEU A 195 -15.11 -12.44 11.98
N PHE A 196 -14.70 -12.89 10.79
CA PHE A 196 -15.59 -13.37 9.74
C PHE A 196 -16.10 -14.81 9.92
N GLN A 197 -15.65 -15.58 10.91
CA GLN A 197 -16.28 -16.87 11.24
C GLN A 197 -17.71 -16.66 11.77
N GLU A 198 -18.59 -17.65 11.62
CA GLU A 198 -19.92 -17.65 12.26
C GLU A 198 -19.83 -17.97 13.75
N GLY A 199 -18.80 -18.71 14.16
CA GLY A 199 -18.53 -19.03 15.55
C GLY A 199 -17.10 -19.48 15.82
N ASP A 200 -16.91 -20.07 17.01
CA ASP A 200 -15.59 -20.47 17.52
C ASP A 200 -14.99 -21.70 16.80
N GLY A 201 -15.80 -22.36 15.97
CA GLY A 201 -15.36 -23.50 15.17
C GLY A 201 -14.55 -23.06 13.95
N PRO A 202 -13.60 -23.89 13.48
CA PRO A 202 -12.81 -23.54 12.31
C PRO A 202 -13.68 -23.52 11.04
N GLU A 203 -13.50 -22.50 10.20
CA GLU A 203 -14.21 -22.35 8.93
C GLU A 203 -13.26 -22.01 7.78
N GLY A 204 -13.52 -22.57 6.59
CA GLY A 204 -12.68 -22.34 5.41
C GLY A 204 -11.27 -22.95 5.50
N PRO A 205 -10.29 -22.42 4.75
CA PRO A 205 -8.93 -22.98 4.69
C PRO A 205 -8.09 -22.75 5.96
N LEU A 206 -8.44 -21.75 6.78
CA LEU A 206 -7.78 -21.48 8.05
C LEU A 206 -8.54 -22.12 9.21
N THR A 207 -7.80 -22.64 10.17
CA THR A 207 -8.30 -23.40 11.32
C THR A 207 -8.09 -22.60 12.60
N LEU A 208 -8.75 -21.44 12.67
CA LEU A 208 -8.72 -20.55 13.83
C LEU A 208 -9.79 -20.95 14.85
N THR A 209 -9.40 -20.97 16.12
CA THR A 209 -10.21 -21.39 17.27
C THR A 209 -9.77 -20.60 18.50
N PRO A 210 -10.53 -20.56 19.61
CA PRO A 210 -10.08 -19.91 20.84
C PRO A 210 -8.75 -20.48 21.38
N GLU A 211 -8.45 -21.75 21.10
CA GLU A 211 -7.17 -22.37 21.43
C GLU A 211 -5.97 -21.73 20.71
N THR A 212 -6.21 -21.04 19.59
CA THR A 212 -5.20 -20.23 18.89
C THR A 212 -4.97 -18.86 19.55
N GLY A 213 -5.62 -18.59 20.68
CA GLY A 213 -5.59 -17.32 21.41
C GLY A 213 -6.68 -16.33 20.99
N MET A 214 -7.51 -16.67 20.01
CA MET A 214 -8.56 -15.79 19.51
C MET A 214 -9.68 -15.58 20.56
N PRO A 215 -10.31 -14.39 20.60
CA PRO A 215 -11.35 -14.09 21.58
C PRO A 215 -12.65 -14.84 21.27
N ALA A 216 -13.02 -15.78 22.14
CA ALA A 216 -14.21 -16.62 21.99
C ALA A 216 -15.52 -15.81 21.86
N GLY A 217 -16.41 -16.24 20.98
CA GLY A 217 -17.73 -15.66 20.75
C GLY A 217 -17.72 -14.28 20.10
N TRP A 218 -16.55 -13.79 19.67
CA TRP A 218 -16.35 -12.44 19.14
C TRP A 218 -16.30 -12.44 17.61
N HIS A 219 -17.47 -12.57 16.99
CA HIS A 219 -17.64 -12.70 15.55
C HIS A 219 -18.70 -11.74 15.01
N ILE A 220 -18.47 -11.27 13.79
CA ILE A 220 -19.41 -10.46 13.02
C ILE A 220 -20.74 -11.21 12.94
N ARG A 221 -21.85 -10.52 13.17
CA ARG A 221 -23.20 -11.12 13.22
C ARG A 221 -23.93 -11.00 11.90
N ALA A 222 -23.74 -9.88 11.21
CA ALA A 222 -24.44 -9.61 9.96
C ALA A 222 -23.51 -8.94 8.94
N LEU A 223 -23.63 -9.38 7.70
CA LEU A 223 -23.07 -8.73 6.52
C LEU A 223 -24.19 -7.93 5.82
N ARG A 224 -23.82 -6.90 5.07
CA ARG A 224 -24.78 -6.19 4.22
C ARG A 224 -25.29 -7.12 3.10
N PRO A 225 -26.54 -6.97 2.65
CA PRO A 225 -27.08 -7.76 1.55
C PRO A 225 -26.22 -7.65 0.29
N ARG A 226 -26.03 -8.80 -0.38
CA ARG A 226 -25.15 -8.93 -1.55
C ARG A 226 -25.51 -7.95 -2.68
N ASP A 227 -26.80 -7.76 -2.92
CA ASP A 227 -27.34 -6.86 -3.95
C ASP A 227 -27.14 -5.37 -3.62
N GLU A 228 -27.00 -5.00 -2.35
CA GLU A 228 -26.67 -3.62 -1.93
C GLU A 228 -25.18 -3.28 -2.13
N VAL A 229 -24.29 -4.26 -1.94
CA VAL A 229 -22.84 -4.00 -1.88
C VAL A 229 -22.10 -4.27 -3.18
N LEU A 230 -22.43 -5.35 -3.89
CA LEU A 230 -21.72 -5.73 -5.12
C LEU A 230 -21.68 -4.64 -6.20
N PRO A 231 -22.72 -3.81 -6.38
CA PRO A 231 -22.64 -2.71 -7.35
C PRO A 231 -21.54 -1.69 -7.04
N PHE A 232 -21.10 -1.55 -5.79
CA PHE A 232 -20.08 -0.59 -5.38
C PHE A 232 -18.68 -1.20 -5.29
N GLN A 233 -18.60 -2.53 -5.19
CA GLN A 233 -17.34 -3.25 -5.16
C GLN A 233 -16.66 -3.27 -6.52
N THR A 234 -15.36 -3.55 -6.51
CA THR A 234 -14.56 -3.63 -7.73
C THR A 234 -13.97 -5.03 -7.95
N ASN A 235 -13.40 -5.26 -9.13
CA ASN A 235 -12.83 -6.54 -9.53
C ASN A 235 -11.65 -6.32 -10.48
N ALA A 236 -10.93 -7.40 -10.79
CA ALA A 236 -9.70 -7.33 -11.57
C ALA A 236 -9.93 -6.80 -12.99
N ALA A 237 -11.07 -7.12 -13.62
CA ALA A 237 -11.35 -6.70 -14.99
C ALA A 237 -11.53 -5.17 -15.13
N GLU A 238 -11.95 -4.50 -14.06
CA GLU A 238 -12.12 -3.04 -14.04
C GLU A 238 -10.77 -2.29 -14.00
N TRP A 239 -9.73 -2.89 -13.40
CA TRP A 239 -8.43 -2.24 -13.18
C TRP A 239 -7.27 -2.86 -13.97
N SER A 240 -7.47 -4.00 -14.63
CA SER A 240 -6.36 -4.82 -15.12
C SER A 240 -5.57 -4.17 -16.26
N GLY A 241 -4.26 -4.05 -16.03
CA GLY A 241 -3.23 -3.69 -17.01
C GLY A 241 -2.43 -4.86 -17.59
N SER A 242 -2.93 -6.10 -17.54
CA SER A 242 -2.17 -7.34 -17.83
C SER A 242 -1.11 -7.72 -16.78
N VAL A 243 -1.32 -7.32 -15.52
CA VAL A 243 -0.44 -7.68 -14.39
C VAL A 243 -0.66 -9.15 -14.01
N PRO A 244 0.39 -9.98 -13.88
CA PRO A 244 0.25 -11.38 -13.50
C PRO A 244 -0.19 -11.49 -12.03
N HIS A 245 -1.03 -12.50 -11.73
CA HIS A 245 -1.55 -12.75 -10.38
C HIS A 245 -2.22 -11.50 -9.74
N PHE A 246 -2.85 -10.65 -10.55
CA PHE A 246 -3.58 -9.48 -10.07
C PHE A 246 -4.99 -9.86 -9.65
N TYR A 247 -5.18 -10.11 -8.36
CA TYR A 247 -6.44 -10.61 -7.81
C TYR A 247 -7.19 -9.53 -7.03
N VAL A 248 -8.35 -9.14 -7.56
CA VAL A 248 -9.30 -8.28 -6.86
C VAL A 248 -10.59 -9.05 -6.67
N ASP A 249 -10.88 -9.47 -5.44
CA ASP A 249 -12.00 -10.35 -5.12
C ASP A 249 -13.22 -9.54 -4.64
N PRO A 250 -14.35 -9.58 -5.36
CA PRO A 250 -15.64 -9.16 -4.81
C PRO A 250 -16.05 -10.05 -3.65
N VAL A 251 -16.70 -9.46 -2.64
CA VAL A 251 -17.12 -10.08 -1.39
C VAL A 251 -18.61 -9.85 -1.16
N GLY A 252 -19.44 -10.86 -1.46
CA GLY A 252 -20.89 -10.78 -1.21
C GLY A 252 -21.33 -11.50 0.07
N ASP A 253 -20.51 -12.39 0.61
CA ASP A 253 -20.80 -13.24 1.76
C ASP A 253 -19.51 -13.71 2.47
N ARG A 254 -19.64 -14.53 3.52
CA ARG A 254 -18.50 -15.05 4.30
C ARG A 254 -17.59 -15.94 3.48
N ALA A 255 -18.13 -16.74 2.56
CA ALA A 255 -17.31 -17.64 1.74
C ALA A 255 -16.41 -16.83 0.80
N ASP A 256 -16.96 -15.77 0.19
CA ASP A 256 -16.18 -14.83 -0.60
C ASP A 256 -15.11 -14.12 0.28
N ALA A 257 -15.46 -13.73 1.51
CA ALA A 257 -14.54 -13.07 2.44
C ALA A 257 -13.35 -13.97 2.82
N PHE A 258 -13.61 -15.25 3.15
CA PHE A 258 -12.54 -16.21 3.46
C PHE A 258 -11.61 -16.43 2.27
N LYS A 259 -12.17 -16.53 1.07
CA LYS A 259 -11.37 -16.66 -0.16
C LYS A 259 -10.48 -15.44 -0.38
N ALA A 260 -11.04 -14.23 -0.25
CA ALA A 260 -10.32 -12.97 -0.41
C ALA A 260 -9.17 -12.84 0.61
N LEU A 261 -9.47 -13.02 1.91
CA LEU A 261 -8.49 -12.93 2.99
C LEU A 261 -7.40 -13.99 2.86
N TYR A 262 -7.77 -15.23 2.56
CA TYR A 262 -6.82 -16.30 2.33
C TYR A 262 -5.88 -15.99 1.16
N ARG A 263 -6.41 -15.44 0.07
CA ARG A 263 -5.60 -15.11 -1.11
C ARG A 263 -4.59 -14.01 -0.85
N ILE A 264 -4.99 -12.94 -0.14
CA ILE A 264 -4.06 -11.86 0.26
C ILE A 264 -2.90 -12.45 1.08
N MET A 265 -3.22 -13.25 2.10
CA MET A 265 -2.21 -13.90 2.95
C MET A 265 -1.32 -14.88 2.17
N ALA A 266 -1.88 -15.65 1.24
CA ALA A 266 -1.13 -16.62 0.43
C ALA A 266 -0.18 -15.92 -0.55
N GLN A 267 -0.64 -14.86 -1.22
CA GLN A 267 0.16 -14.11 -2.19
C GLN A 267 1.30 -13.33 -1.54
N GLY A 268 1.07 -12.73 -0.37
CA GLY A 268 2.13 -12.07 0.41
C GLY A 268 3.12 -13.08 1.01
N GLU A 269 2.65 -13.84 2.01
CA GLU A 269 3.53 -14.65 2.88
C GLU A 269 3.87 -16.05 2.33
N GLY A 270 3.23 -16.49 1.25
CA GLY A 270 3.45 -17.84 0.72
C GLY A 270 3.10 -18.92 1.74
N LEU A 271 2.10 -18.67 2.59
CA LEU A 271 1.77 -19.47 3.78
C LEU A 271 1.64 -20.98 3.50
N LEU A 272 1.53 -21.45 2.25
CA LEU A 272 1.09 -22.79 1.85
C LEU A 272 1.61 -23.28 0.47
N ASP A 273 2.93 -23.27 0.24
CA ASP A 273 3.59 -23.82 -0.96
C ASP A 273 3.31 -23.05 -2.27
N ASP A 274 3.22 -21.72 -2.19
CA ASP A 274 3.22 -20.88 -3.39
C ASP A 274 4.62 -20.32 -3.62
N ASP A 275 5.38 -20.99 -4.51
CA ASP A 275 6.71 -20.54 -4.93
C ASP A 275 6.66 -19.13 -5.60
N ASP A 276 5.47 -18.63 -5.95
CA ASP A 276 5.23 -17.32 -6.57
C ASP A 276 4.82 -16.22 -5.55
N SER A 277 5.05 -16.41 -4.24
CA SER A 277 4.72 -15.39 -3.22
C SER A 277 5.65 -14.17 -3.24
N HIS A 278 5.19 -13.05 -2.66
CA HIS A 278 5.99 -11.83 -2.52
C HIS A 278 7.26 -12.10 -1.71
N PHE A 279 7.18 -12.90 -0.63
CA PHE A 279 8.34 -13.35 0.13
C PHE A 279 9.40 -14.02 -0.74
N HIS A 280 9.00 -15.00 -1.55
CA HIS A 280 9.94 -15.72 -2.42
C HIS A 280 10.55 -14.77 -3.46
N ALA A 281 9.74 -13.93 -4.10
CA ALA A 281 10.21 -12.97 -5.09
C ALA A 281 11.18 -11.92 -4.51
N PHE A 282 10.93 -11.41 -3.30
CA PHE A 282 11.87 -10.50 -2.63
C PHE A 282 13.13 -11.21 -2.14
N LEU A 283 13.05 -12.47 -1.69
CA LEU A 283 14.21 -13.24 -1.28
C LEU A 283 15.15 -13.48 -2.47
N GLU A 284 14.61 -13.84 -3.64
CA GLU A 284 15.36 -13.91 -4.89
C GLU A 284 15.94 -12.55 -5.29
N GLY A 285 15.14 -11.49 -5.17
CA GLY A 285 15.58 -10.13 -5.44
C GLY A 285 16.75 -9.70 -4.54
N TYR A 286 16.68 -10.00 -3.26
CA TYR A 286 17.74 -9.76 -2.29
C TYR A 286 19.03 -10.51 -2.66
N ARG A 287 18.91 -11.80 -3.01
CA ARG A 287 20.04 -12.61 -3.48
C ARG A 287 20.67 -12.05 -4.75
N SER A 288 19.86 -11.51 -5.67
CA SER A 288 20.35 -10.93 -6.92
C SER A 288 21.26 -9.71 -6.73
N LEU A 289 21.22 -9.06 -5.56
CA LEU A 289 22.11 -7.96 -5.19
C LEU A 289 23.49 -8.45 -4.71
N VAL A 290 23.68 -9.77 -4.53
CA VAL A 290 24.98 -10.40 -4.24
C VAL A 290 25.72 -10.59 -5.57
N GLY A 291 26.23 -9.49 -6.13
CA GLY A 291 26.91 -9.44 -7.42
C GLY A 291 27.26 -8.00 -7.78
N PRO A 292 27.64 -7.69 -9.04
CA PRO A 292 27.74 -6.31 -9.49
C PRO A 292 26.34 -5.67 -9.36
N PRO A 293 26.14 -4.73 -8.42
CA PRO A 293 24.80 -4.23 -8.14
C PRO A 293 24.29 -3.45 -9.36
N PRO A 294 22.97 -3.49 -9.63
CA PRO A 294 22.37 -2.62 -10.61
C PRO A 294 22.66 -1.16 -10.25
N ARG A 295 22.74 -0.30 -11.24
CA ARG A 295 22.97 1.12 -10.98
C ARG A 295 21.68 1.74 -10.42
N ILE A 296 21.78 2.15 -9.16
CA ILE A 296 20.71 2.85 -8.45
C ILE A 296 20.97 4.35 -8.54
N LEU A 297 19.94 5.10 -8.87
CA LEU A 297 19.94 6.56 -8.92
C LEU A 297 20.07 7.13 -7.50
N PRO A 298 20.87 8.19 -7.28
CA PRO A 298 21.05 8.82 -5.97
C PRO A 298 19.85 9.71 -5.63
N VAL A 299 18.72 9.08 -5.31
CA VAL A 299 17.47 9.73 -4.88
C VAL A 299 17.40 9.81 -3.34
N PRO A 300 16.69 10.81 -2.77
CA PRO A 300 16.59 11.02 -1.33
C PRO A 300 15.88 9.89 -0.60
N THR A 301 16.09 9.81 0.72
CA THR A 301 15.17 9.10 1.62
C THR A 301 14.12 10.08 2.15
N ASN A 302 12.84 9.72 2.17
CA ASN A 302 11.75 10.60 2.63
C ASN A 302 11.85 12.06 2.11
N PRO A 303 11.85 12.27 0.77
CA PRO A 303 11.91 13.61 0.19
C PRO A 303 10.87 14.56 0.78
N SER A 304 11.27 15.79 1.07
CA SER A 304 10.41 16.78 1.72
C SER A 304 10.21 18.03 0.87
N LEU A 305 8.96 18.47 0.76
CA LEU A 305 8.54 19.75 0.19
C LEU A 305 8.46 20.88 1.23
N SER A 306 9.05 20.76 2.42
CA SER A 306 9.07 21.87 3.38
C SER A 306 9.69 23.13 2.77
N THR A 307 9.08 24.30 2.94
CA THR A 307 9.71 25.60 2.60
C THR A 307 10.80 25.94 3.62
N GLU A 308 10.52 25.64 4.88
CA GLU A 308 11.42 25.91 5.99
C GLU A 308 12.49 24.81 6.12
N PRO A 309 13.72 25.18 6.52
CA PRO A 309 14.75 24.21 6.87
C PRO A 309 14.30 23.30 8.02
N HIS A 310 14.70 22.03 7.97
CA HIS A 310 14.51 21.10 9.09
C HIS A 310 15.68 21.22 10.08
N THR A 311 15.37 21.10 11.38
CA THR A 311 16.41 20.97 12.42
C THR A 311 17.05 19.58 12.41
N ASP A 312 16.30 18.57 11.98
CA ASP A 312 16.80 17.21 11.76
C ASP A 312 17.66 17.15 10.48
N ALA A 313 18.90 16.70 10.63
CA ALA A 313 19.90 16.72 9.56
C ALA A 313 19.55 15.78 8.39
N GLU A 314 18.95 14.62 8.66
CA GLU A 314 18.54 13.67 7.61
C GLU A 314 17.37 14.26 6.80
N ARG A 315 16.37 14.85 7.46
CA ARG A 315 15.25 15.51 6.78
C ARG A 315 15.70 16.73 5.99
N GLU A 316 16.63 17.53 6.52
CA GLU A 316 17.18 18.68 5.80
C GLU A 316 18.00 18.24 4.59
N GLN A 317 18.83 17.19 4.74
CA GLN A 317 19.55 16.60 3.62
C GLN A 317 18.59 16.19 2.51
N ASN A 318 17.44 15.60 2.85
CA ASN A 318 16.47 15.08 1.91
C ASN A 318 15.40 16.09 1.42
N ARG A 319 15.43 17.33 1.90
CA ARG A 319 14.54 18.41 1.43
C ARG A 319 14.82 18.80 -0.02
N ILE A 320 13.77 18.98 -0.82
CA ILE A 320 13.85 19.45 -2.21
C ILE A 320 13.90 20.98 -2.20
N THR A 321 15.05 21.55 -2.58
CA THR A 321 15.28 23.00 -2.61
C THR A 321 15.45 23.56 -4.01
N ASN A 322 15.72 22.73 -5.01
CA ASN A 322 15.73 23.17 -6.41
C ASN A 322 14.33 23.67 -6.82
N PRO A 323 14.18 24.93 -7.30
CA PRO A 323 12.85 25.50 -7.59
C PRO A 323 12.04 24.72 -8.63
N LEU A 324 12.70 24.24 -9.70
CA LEU A 324 12.04 23.48 -10.76
C LEU A 324 11.62 22.09 -10.28
N ALA A 325 12.52 21.38 -9.59
CA ALA A 325 12.19 20.06 -9.02
C ALA A 325 11.07 20.14 -7.98
N ARG A 326 11.09 21.18 -7.14
CA ARG A 326 10.06 21.43 -6.14
C ARG A 326 8.69 21.61 -6.79
N MET A 327 8.57 22.37 -7.88
CA MET A 327 7.28 22.58 -8.54
C MET A 327 6.76 21.31 -9.25
N TRP A 328 7.65 20.51 -9.84
CA TRP A 328 7.29 19.18 -10.35
C TRP A 328 6.84 18.23 -9.24
N ALA A 329 7.46 18.28 -8.07
CA ALA A 329 7.11 17.44 -6.93
C ALA A 329 5.81 17.90 -6.26
N GLU A 330 5.54 19.21 -6.21
CA GLU A 330 4.23 19.72 -5.81
C GLU A 330 3.13 19.28 -6.79
N LEU A 331 3.39 19.35 -8.10
CA LEU A 331 2.47 18.83 -9.09
C LEU A 331 2.22 17.33 -8.87
N PHE A 332 3.27 16.54 -8.64
CA PHE A 332 3.14 15.11 -8.34
C PHE A 332 2.17 14.86 -7.18
N ASP A 333 2.33 15.55 -6.05
CA ASP A 333 1.45 15.37 -4.89
C ASP A 333 -0.01 15.75 -5.22
N VAL A 334 -0.24 16.77 -6.05
CA VAL A 334 -1.58 17.10 -6.56
C VAL A 334 -2.14 15.98 -7.45
N ARG A 335 -1.32 15.40 -8.35
CA ARG A 335 -1.73 14.27 -9.22
C ARG A 335 -2.03 13.02 -8.42
N TYR A 336 -1.23 12.74 -7.40
CA TYR A 336 -1.44 11.61 -6.50
C TYR A 336 -2.72 11.78 -5.68
N HIS A 337 -3.02 12.99 -5.19
CA HIS A 337 -4.31 13.25 -4.54
C HIS A 337 -5.48 13.09 -5.52
N LEU A 338 -5.36 13.57 -6.77
CA LEU A 338 -6.37 13.34 -7.80
C LEU A 338 -6.59 11.84 -8.05
N LEU A 339 -5.52 11.03 -8.13
CA LEU A 339 -5.62 9.58 -8.27
C LEU A 339 -6.43 8.96 -7.13
N LEU A 340 -6.08 9.25 -5.87
CA LEU A 340 -6.79 8.70 -4.72
C LEU A 340 -8.28 9.12 -4.73
N LEU A 341 -8.56 10.39 -5.03
CA LEU A 341 -9.92 10.89 -5.10
C LEU A 341 -10.75 10.24 -6.23
N LEU A 342 -10.14 9.98 -7.39
CA LEU A 342 -10.80 9.28 -8.49
C LEU A 342 -11.11 7.83 -8.13
N ILE A 343 -10.21 7.12 -7.45
CA ILE A 343 -10.47 5.77 -6.94
C ILE A 343 -11.63 5.80 -5.94
N ASP A 344 -11.62 6.75 -4.99
CA ASP A 344 -12.70 6.90 -3.99
C ASP A 344 -14.06 7.17 -4.65
N LEU A 345 -14.10 8.08 -5.62
CA LEU A 345 -15.31 8.37 -6.40
C LEU A 345 -15.79 7.16 -7.21
N ALA A 346 -14.87 6.38 -7.78
CA ALA A 346 -15.20 5.15 -8.49
C ALA A 346 -15.88 4.14 -7.55
N LEU A 347 -15.28 3.87 -6.38
CA LEU A 347 -15.78 2.92 -5.39
C LEU A 347 -17.08 3.40 -4.70
N SER A 348 -17.28 4.72 -4.63
CA SER A 348 -18.52 5.33 -4.11
C SER A 348 -19.62 5.43 -5.16
N THR A 349 -19.36 5.03 -6.41
CA THR A 349 -20.30 5.08 -7.52
C THR A 349 -20.69 3.65 -7.94
N PRO A 350 -21.99 3.32 -8.06
CA PRO A 350 -22.38 1.97 -8.45
C PRO A 350 -21.97 1.68 -9.90
N ALA A 351 -21.68 0.42 -10.21
CA ALA A 351 -21.23 -0.05 -11.53
C ALA A 351 -22.23 0.20 -12.67
N SER A 352 -23.50 0.48 -12.33
CA SER A 352 -24.53 0.87 -13.31
C SER A 352 -24.45 2.35 -13.73
N ASP A 353 -23.72 3.19 -13.01
CA ASP A 353 -23.53 4.62 -13.34
C ASP A 353 -22.29 4.77 -14.24
N GLU A 354 -22.50 5.34 -15.43
CA GLU A 354 -21.45 5.58 -16.43
C GLU A 354 -20.29 6.45 -15.91
N ALA A 355 -20.54 7.27 -14.87
CA ALA A 355 -19.50 8.05 -14.21
C ALA A 355 -18.37 7.18 -13.64
N ARG A 356 -18.68 5.95 -13.19
CA ARG A 356 -17.69 5.04 -12.60
C ARG A 356 -16.56 4.72 -13.56
N ALA A 357 -16.90 4.34 -14.80
CA ALA A 357 -15.91 4.01 -15.82
C ALA A 357 -14.94 5.19 -16.07
N ARG A 358 -15.45 6.43 -16.05
CA ARG A 358 -14.62 7.63 -16.23
C ARG A 358 -13.68 7.87 -15.06
N TYR A 359 -14.13 7.61 -13.82
CA TYR A 359 -13.25 7.69 -12.65
C TYR A 359 -12.15 6.63 -12.69
N VAL A 360 -12.48 5.41 -13.12
CA VAL A 360 -11.52 4.32 -13.31
C VAL A 360 -10.51 4.68 -14.40
N ASP A 361 -10.98 5.09 -15.58
CA ASP A 361 -10.11 5.50 -16.70
C ASP A 361 -9.20 6.66 -16.29
N GLY A 362 -9.75 7.68 -15.62
CA GLY A 362 -8.98 8.80 -15.08
C GLY A 362 -7.93 8.35 -14.06
N SER A 363 -8.24 7.37 -13.21
CA SER A 363 -7.29 6.79 -12.27
C SER A 363 -6.13 6.09 -12.99
N LEU A 364 -6.44 5.27 -14.00
CA LEU A 364 -5.44 4.59 -14.83
C LEU A 364 -4.54 5.59 -15.59
N ASP A 365 -5.12 6.69 -16.06
CA ASP A 365 -4.39 7.78 -16.70
C ASP A 365 -3.47 8.52 -15.73
N GLU A 366 -3.91 8.77 -14.49
CA GLU A 366 -3.03 9.30 -13.45
C GLU A 366 -1.89 8.33 -13.12
N MET A 367 -2.15 7.03 -12.96
CA MET A 367 -1.08 6.05 -12.71
C MET A 367 0.00 6.07 -13.83
N LYS A 368 -0.43 6.08 -15.09
CA LYS A 368 0.46 6.04 -16.26
C LYS A 368 1.15 7.37 -16.54
N THR A 369 0.45 8.49 -16.40
CA THR A 369 0.95 9.81 -16.78
C THR A 369 1.27 10.68 -15.57
N GLY A 370 0.30 10.91 -14.68
CA GLY A 370 0.44 11.75 -13.50
C GLY A 370 1.48 11.26 -12.49
N ILE A 371 1.61 9.96 -12.32
CA ILE A 371 2.55 9.33 -11.38
C ILE A 371 3.82 8.92 -12.11
N THR A 372 3.72 7.98 -13.06
CA THR A 372 4.91 7.37 -13.67
C THR A 372 5.74 8.37 -14.49
N ARG A 373 5.13 9.18 -15.35
CA ARG A 373 5.89 10.11 -16.21
C ARG A 373 6.40 11.32 -15.42
N VAL A 374 5.64 11.82 -14.44
CA VAL A 374 6.12 12.89 -13.55
C VAL A 374 7.28 12.42 -12.67
N THR A 375 7.21 11.20 -12.13
CA THR A 375 8.34 10.59 -11.39
C THR A 375 9.60 10.55 -12.26
N ARG A 376 9.49 10.06 -13.51
CA ARG A 376 10.62 10.05 -14.44
C ARG A 376 11.18 11.43 -14.73
N ARG A 377 10.34 12.47 -14.75
CA ARG A 377 10.80 13.85 -14.90
C ARG A 377 11.57 14.32 -13.66
N LEU A 378 11.06 14.06 -12.46
CA LEU A 378 11.71 14.40 -11.20
C LEU A 378 13.11 13.78 -11.08
N LEU A 379 13.25 12.51 -11.47
CA LEU A 379 14.53 11.79 -11.46
C LEU A 379 15.60 12.43 -12.38
N GLN A 380 15.21 13.33 -13.29
CA GLN A 380 16.10 14.07 -14.20
C GLN A 380 16.44 15.47 -13.68
N LEU A 381 15.98 15.84 -12.50
CA LEU A 381 16.21 17.15 -11.90
C LEU A 381 17.05 17.01 -10.64
N PRO A 382 17.91 18.00 -10.33
CA PRO A 382 18.64 17.99 -9.07
C PRO A 382 17.70 18.27 -7.91
N ARG A 383 17.93 17.63 -6.75
CA ARG A 383 17.14 17.86 -5.53
C ARG A 383 17.47 19.21 -4.92
N LYS A 384 18.74 19.59 -4.87
CA LYS A 384 19.22 20.86 -4.29
C LYS A 384 19.42 21.92 -5.36
N GLU A 385 19.25 23.16 -4.96
CA GLU A 385 19.67 24.31 -5.77
C GLU A 385 21.18 24.25 -6.04
N GLY A 386 21.58 24.38 -7.30
CA GLY A 386 22.98 24.21 -7.73
C GLY A 386 23.50 22.76 -7.69
N GLY A 387 22.67 21.78 -7.32
CA GLY A 387 23.04 20.36 -7.25
C GLY A 387 23.27 19.73 -8.63
N ALA A 388 24.05 18.65 -8.67
CA ALA A 388 24.32 17.86 -9.87
C ALA A 388 23.56 16.53 -9.86
N LEU A 389 23.21 16.03 -11.05
CA LEU A 389 22.47 14.76 -11.19
C LEU A 389 23.29 13.53 -10.77
N ASP A 390 24.61 13.62 -10.80
CA ASP A 390 25.53 12.60 -10.32
C ASP A 390 25.77 12.79 -8.81
N GLY A 391 24.72 12.57 -8.03
CA GLY A 391 24.79 12.56 -6.56
C GLY A 391 23.57 13.15 -5.85
N ASP A 392 22.71 13.88 -6.56
CA ASP A 392 21.64 14.64 -5.91
C ASP A 392 20.38 14.76 -6.79
N ARG A 393 19.66 13.65 -7.02
CA ARG A 393 18.43 13.64 -7.84
C ARG A 393 17.20 13.90 -6.99
N ALA A 394 16.25 14.64 -7.54
CA ALA A 394 14.93 14.78 -6.94
C ALA A 394 14.11 13.50 -7.15
N ALA A 395 13.12 13.31 -6.28
CA ALA A 395 12.16 12.22 -6.35
C ALA A 395 10.84 12.67 -5.69
N PRO A 396 9.71 11.99 -5.98
CA PRO A 396 8.42 12.37 -5.43
C PRO A 396 8.37 12.17 -3.92
N ALA A 397 7.73 13.11 -3.20
CA ALA A 397 7.50 13.02 -1.75
C ALA A 397 6.34 12.06 -1.40
N TRP A 398 5.44 11.80 -2.35
CA TRP A 398 4.25 10.96 -2.16
C TRP A 398 3.38 11.44 -1.00
N SER A 399 3.27 12.75 -0.80
CA SER A 399 2.48 13.28 0.32
C SER A 399 1.00 12.92 0.09
N ALA A 400 0.43 12.12 0.98
CA ALA A 400 -0.98 11.77 0.94
C ALA A 400 -1.83 12.78 1.74
N PRO A 401 -3.10 13.01 1.37
CA PRO A 401 -4.03 13.72 2.25
C PRO A 401 -4.29 12.91 3.52
N ALA A 402 -4.46 13.60 4.66
CA ALA A 402 -4.77 12.94 5.93
C ALA A 402 -6.12 12.20 5.91
N ALA A 403 -7.07 12.69 5.12
CA ALA A 403 -8.35 12.05 4.81
C ALA A 403 -8.90 12.61 3.50
N LEU A 404 -9.67 11.79 2.78
CA LEU A 404 -10.51 12.23 1.68
C LEU A 404 -11.87 12.72 2.23
N PRO A 405 -12.55 13.65 1.53
CA PRO A 405 -13.87 14.10 1.92
C PRO A 405 -14.87 12.94 1.89
N SER A 406 -15.78 12.89 2.86
CA SER A 406 -16.89 11.95 2.85
C SER A 406 -18.02 12.50 1.99
N GLY A 407 -18.53 11.70 1.06
CA GLY A 407 -19.68 12.06 0.24
C GLY A 407 -19.31 12.56 -1.16
N ARG A 408 -20.20 12.27 -2.11
CA ARG A 408 -19.96 12.53 -3.55
C ARG A 408 -19.81 14.02 -3.86
N ASN A 409 -20.59 14.90 -3.24
CA ASN A 409 -20.57 16.33 -3.57
C ASN A 409 -19.25 16.99 -3.16
N GLU A 410 -18.81 16.70 -1.94
CA GLU A 410 -17.55 17.16 -1.37
C GLU A 410 -16.36 16.59 -2.17
N GLY A 411 -16.43 15.32 -2.56
CA GLY A 411 -15.46 14.71 -3.48
C GLY A 411 -15.39 15.41 -4.83
N LEU A 412 -16.54 15.72 -5.45
CA LEU A 412 -16.58 16.46 -6.73
C LEU A 412 -16.09 17.91 -6.60
N GLN A 413 -16.34 18.56 -5.46
CA GLN A 413 -15.79 19.88 -5.19
C GLN A 413 -14.26 19.82 -5.11
N LEU A 414 -13.72 18.88 -4.34
CA LEU A 414 -12.28 18.70 -4.22
C LEU A 414 -11.63 18.35 -5.56
N LEU A 415 -12.31 17.56 -6.40
CA LEU A 415 -11.85 17.23 -7.75
C LEU A 415 -11.66 18.50 -8.60
N ARG A 416 -12.60 19.46 -8.52
CA ARG A 416 -12.47 20.77 -9.19
C ARG A 416 -11.27 21.56 -8.66
N GLU A 417 -11.14 21.62 -7.34
CA GLU A 417 -10.07 22.40 -6.68
C GLU A 417 -8.68 21.87 -7.05
N LEU A 418 -8.49 20.55 -7.00
CA LEU A 418 -7.24 19.89 -7.36
C LEU A 418 -6.94 20.00 -8.86
N THR A 419 -7.94 19.86 -9.73
CA THR A 419 -7.77 20.05 -11.19
C THR A 419 -7.34 21.50 -11.48
N ALA A 420 -7.99 22.49 -10.88
CA ALA A 420 -7.60 23.89 -11.04
C ALA A 420 -6.20 24.19 -10.47
N ARG A 421 -5.79 23.51 -9.38
CA ARG A 421 -4.43 23.62 -8.84
C ARG A 421 -3.39 23.01 -9.80
N SER A 422 -3.68 21.83 -10.35
CA SER A 422 -2.83 21.18 -11.37
C SER A 422 -2.58 22.10 -12.55
N GLU A 423 -3.63 22.69 -13.12
CA GLU A 423 -3.51 23.59 -14.27
C GLU A 423 -2.65 24.81 -14.00
N ARG A 424 -2.78 25.43 -12.81
CA ARG A 424 -1.93 26.56 -12.42
C ARG A 424 -0.46 26.15 -12.35
N LEU A 425 -0.17 24.98 -11.79
CA LEU A 425 1.19 24.44 -11.74
C LEU A 425 1.72 24.12 -13.14
N LEU A 426 0.90 23.52 -14.00
CA LEU A 426 1.28 23.21 -15.39
C LEU A 426 1.55 24.48 -16.21
N ALA A 427 0.74 25.53 -16.04
CA ALA A 427 0.98 26.82 -16.68
C ALA A 427 2.34 27.41 -16.28
N ARG A 428 2.66 27.37 -14.98
CA ARG A 428 3.97 27.81 -14.47
C ARG A 428 5.12 26.93 -14.96
N LEU A 429 4.94 25.61 -14.97
CA LEU A 429 5.96 24.67 -15.46
C LEU A 429 6.25 24.90 -16.94
N ASN A 430 5.24 25.26 -17.73
CA ASN A 430 5.41 25.58 -19.14
C ASN A 430 6.25 26.86 -19.37
N GLU A 431 6.22 27.81 -18.42
CA GLU A 431 7.05 29.02 -18.45
C GLU A 431 8.52 28.71 -18.08
N ILE A 432 8.76 27.82 -17.11
CA ILE A 432 10.09 27.67 -16.50
C ILE A 432 10.85 26.41 -16.88
N ASP A 433 10.19 25.39 -17.45
CA ASP A 433 10.84 24.15 -17.90
C ASP A 433 10.96 24.13 -19.44
N PRO A 434 12.10 24.57 -20.02
CA PRO A 434 12.25 24.67 -21.45
C PRO A 434 12.49 23.32 -22.14
N SER A 435 12.52 22.20 -21.39
CA SER A 435 12.81 20.89 -21.97
C SER A 435 11.72 20.45 -22.95
N PRO A 436 12.05 19.97 -24.17
CA PRO A 436 11.07 19.39 -25.09
C PRO A 436 10.30 18.22 -24.49
N SER A 437 10.95 17.35 -23.71
CA SER A 437 10.30 16.23 -23.04
C SER A 437 9.35 16.69 -21.94
N ALA A 438 9.69 17.78 -21.23
CA ALA A 438 8.81 18.40 -20.25
C ALA A 438 7.58 19.01 -20.92
N ARG A 439 7.74 19.77 -22.02
CA ARG A 439 6.61 20.31 -22.78
C ARG A 439 5.63 19.25 -23.26
N ALA A 440 6.15 18.13 -23.79
CA ALA A 440 5.31 17.01 -24.21
C ALA A 440 4.56 16.36 -23.03
N LEU A 441 5.20 16.24 -21.87
CA LEU A 441 4.56 15.77 -20.64
C LEU A 441 3.49 16.74 -20.14
N ILE A 442 3.80 18.04 -20.09
CA ILE A 442 2.86 19.10 -19.70
C ILE A 442 1.62 19.07 -20.60
N ALA A 443 1.79 18.97 -21.92
CA ALA A 443 0.67 18.85 -22.85
C ALA A 443 -0.19 17.61 -22.57
N SER A 444 0.42 16.45 -22.29
CA SER A 444 -0.35 15.25 -21.90
C SER A 444 -1.14 15.47 -20.60
N LEU A 445 -0.54 16.10 -19.59
CA LEU A 445 -1.20 16.37 -18.31
C LEU A 445 -2.33 17.39 -18.45
N GLN A 446 -2.16 18.41 -19.30
CA GLN A 446 -3.21 19.37 -19.65
C GLN A 446 -4.39 18.69 -20.33
N MET A 447 -4.15 17.72 -21.22
CA MET A 447 -5.23 16.93 -21.83
C MET A 447 -6.04 16.16 -20.78
N LEU A 448 -5.38 15.57 -19.77
CA LEU A 448 -6.08 14.91 -18.66
C LEU A 448 -6.92 15.90 -17.84
N ASP A 449 -6.41 17.11 -17.59
CA ASP A 449 -7.15 18.16 -16.86
C ASP A 449 -8.35 18.66 -17.66
N SER A 450 -8.19 18.86 -18.98
CA SER A 450 -9.28 19.23 -19.89
C SER A 450 -10.36 18.16 -19.97
N ALA A 451 -9.99 16.89 -20.10
CA ALA A 451 -10.94 15.78 -20.15
C ALA A 451 -11.83 15.72 -18.90
N ARG A 452 -11.25 15.99 -17.71
CA ARG A 452 -12.02 16.07 -16.47
C ARG A 452 -12.98 17.26 -16.40
N ARG A 453 -12.70 18.36 -17.10
CA ARG A 453 -13.56 19.56 -17.14
C ARG A 453 -14.75 19.43 -18.08
N GLU A 454 -14.49 18.90 -19.27
CA GLU A 454 -15.50 18.80 -20.34
C GLU A 454 -16.63 17.83 -19.98
N ASP A 455 -16.36 16.96 -19.02
CA ASP A 455 -17.32 15.99 -18.56
C ASP A 455 -18.38 16.62 -17.64
N ARG A 456 -19.41 17.23 -18.25
CA ARG A 456 -20.49 17.96 -17.55
C ARG A 456 -21.06 17.21 -16.32
N PRO A 457 -21.32 15.89 -16.33
CA PRO A 457 -21.78 15.16 -15.14
C PRO A 457 -20.81 15.17 -13.94
N LEU A 458 -19.49 15.39 -14.16
CA LEU A 458 -18.49 15.46 -13.09
C LEU A 458 -18.50 16.81 -12.37
N LEU A 459 -18.86 17.90 -13.07
CA LEU A 459 -18.75 19.26 -12.51
C LEU A 459 -20.01 20.14 -12.64
N SER A 460 -21.13 19.64 -13.16
CA SER A 460 -22.33 20.47 -13.43
C SER A 460 -23.42 20.46 -12.35
N ILE A 461 -23.25 19.79 -11.21
CA ILE A 461 -24.33 19.63 -10.21
C ILE A 461 -24.22 20.59 -9.00
N LEU A 462 -23.42 21.66 -9.08
CA LEU A 462 -23.47 22.72 -8.05
C LEU A 462 -23.55 24.08 -8.73
N PRO A 463 -24.46 24.98 -8.28
CA PRO A 463 -24.58 26.32 -8.84
C PRO A 463 -23.24 27.06 -8.68
N VAL A 464 -22.85 27.76 -9.73
CA VAL A 464 -21.76 28.73 -9.68
C VAL A 464 -22.17 29.80 -8.66
N ALA A 465 -21.45 29.90 -7.55
CA ALA A 465 -21.57 31.01 -6.61
C ALA A 465 -20.63 32.14 -7.03
#